data_AF-A0AAQ0HFG9-F1
#
_entry.id   AF-A0AAQ0HFG9-F1
#
_cell.length_a   1.000
_cell.length_b   1.000
_cell.length_c   1.000
_cell.angle_alpha   90.00
_cell.angle_beta   90.00
_cell.angle_gamma   90.00
#
_symmetry.space_group_name_H-M   'P 1'
#
loop_
_entity.id
_entity.type
_entity.pdbx_description
1 polymer ?
#
loop_
_entity_poly.entity_id
_entity_poly.type
_entity_poly.pdbx_seq_one_letter_code
_entity_poly.pdbx_strand_id
1 'polypeptide(L)'
;MPPAPARRPMSPAGAGTDATRVASYNPRVSLSWLVTSQTLGGTRLYPVQNRLDRETALRLWTEANTWFSNEQGKKGRIKAGQLADLALLSADYFAVPESEIVHLRSVLTVLGGRVVHGGEEFGPPAPALPAPMPDWSPVARFGGYYRAAELQQDQSRFAAACGCGQGCAVHGHDHAAALGANVPASDARTFWGSFGCGCWAV
;
A
#
# COMPACT_ATOMS: atom_id res chain seq x y z
N MET A 1 39.45 -21.62 -3.63
CA MET A 1 38.28 -20.83 -4.09
C MET A 1 38.77 -19.97 -5.25
N PRO A 2 38.29 -20.15 -6.49
CA PRO A 2 38.70 -19.26 -7.57
C PRO A 2 38.17 -17.84 -7.31
N PRO A 3 38.91 -16.78 -7.71
CA PRO A 3 38.44 -15.41 -7.55
C PRO A 3 37.16 -15.20 -8.36
N ALA A 4 36.18 -14.51 -7.77
CA ALA A 4 34.96 -14.12 -8.46
C ALA A 4 35.32 -13.27 -9.70
N PRO A 5 34.66 -13.49 -10.86
CA PRO A 5 34.94 -12.69 -12.05
C PRO A 5 34.67 -11.22 -11.76
N ALA A 6 35.64 -10.36 -12.08
CA ALA A 6 35.55 -8.93 -11.95
C ALA A 6 34.29 -8.42 -12.68
N ARG A 7 33.30 -7.93 -11.91
CA ARG A 7 32.11 -7.29 -12.47
C ARG A 7 32.58 -6.09 -13.29
N ARG A 8 32.28 -6.09 -14.59
CA ARG A 8 32.32 -4.89 -15.45
C ARG A 8 31.72 -3.71 -14.68
N PRO A 9 32.31 -2.50 -14.72
CA PRO A 9 31.72 -1.34 -14.06
C PRO A 9 30.32 -1.13 -14.66
N MET A 10 29.31 -1.47 -13.87
CA MET A 10 27.92 -1.28 -14.23
C MET A 10 27.69 0.23 -14.29
N SER A 11 27.11 0.72 -15.39
CA SER A 11 26.58 2.08 -15.40
C SER A 11 25.70 2.29 -14.16
N PRO A 12 25.72 3.48 -13.54
CA PRO A 12 24.91 3.76 -12.37
C PRO A 12 23.46 3.34 -12.62
N ALA A 13 22.93 2.54 -11.70
CA ALA A 13 21.58 2.00 -11.78
C ALA A 13 20.73 2.59 -10.65
N GLY A 14 19.47 2.89 -10.97
CA GLY A 14 18.49 3.43 -10.04
C GLY A 14 17.15 2.74 -10.25
N ALA A 15 16.31 2.74 -9.22
CA ALA A 15 14.95 2.21 -9.31
C ALA A 15 13.94 3.36 -9.30
N GLY A 16 12.82 3.16 -9.99
CA GLY A 16 11.72 4.10 -10.10
C GLY A 16 10.43 3.39 -10.46
N THR A 17 9.31 4.12 -10.45
CA THR A 17 7.99 3.59 -10.81
C THR A 17 7.51 4.00 -12.21
N ASP A 18 8.09 5.05 -12.82
CA ASP A 18 7.47 5.73 -13.97
C ASP A 18 6.06 6.27 -13.62
N ALA A 19 5.98 6.88 -12.44
CA ALA A 19 4.79 7.46 -11.84
C ALA A 19 4.05 8.42 -12.78
N THR A 20 2.73 8.59 -12.56
CA THR A 20 1.82 9.53 -13.27
C THR A 20 1.48 9.19 -14.72
N ARG A 21 2.22 8.25 -15.36
CA ARG A 21 1.95 7.82 -16.74
C ARG A 21 1.63 6.33 -16.86
N VAL A 22 2.44 5.48 -16.24
CA VAL A 22 2.36 4.01 -16.47
C VAL A 22 2.10 3.24 -15.18
N ALA A 23 2.62 3.70 -14.03
CA ALA A 23 2.41 3.01 -12.76
C ALA A 23 2.10 3.95 -11.59
N SER A 24 1.81 3.33 -10.45
CA SER A 24 1.60 4.02 -9.17
C SER A 24 2.85 4.79 -8.76
N TYR A 25 2.67 5.97 -8.15
CA TYR A 25 3.75 6.72 -7.52
C TYR A 25 4.26 6.07 -6.22
N ASN A 26 3.56 5.07 -5.68
CA ASN A 26 3.93 4.42 -4.42
C ASN A 26 5.21 3.58 -4.58
N PRO A 27 6.34 3.94 -3.94
CA PRO A 27 7.61 3.21 -4.05
C PRO A 27 7.53 1.79 -3.50
N ARG A 28 6.56 1.49 -2.61
CA ARG A 28 6.40 0.18 -1.98
C ARG A 28 5.96 -0.90 -2.96
N VAL A 29 5.21 -0.51 -3.99
CA VAL A 29 4.84 -1.42 -5.09
C VAL A 29 6.09 -1.84 -5.86
N SER A 30 6.97 -0.89 -6.19
CA SER A 30 8.24 -1.18 -6.87
C SER A 30 9.18 -2.02 -6.01
N LEU A 31 9.35 -1.67 -4.73
CA LEU A 31 10.18 -2.44 -3.79
C LEU A 31 9.66 -3.87 -3.61
N SER A 32 8.34 -4.05 -3.46
CA SER A 32 7.73 -5.37 -3.38
C SER A 32 8.02 -6.18 -4.64
N TRP A 33 7.87 -5.59 -5.83
CA TRP A 33 8.14 -6.30 -7.09
C TRP A 33 9.63 -6.64 -7.28
N LEU A 34 10.56 -5.75 -6.92
CA LEU A 34 12.00 -6.02 -7.01
C LEU A 34 12.44 -7.20 -6.13
N VAL A 35 11.81 -7.36 -4.97
CA VAL A 35 12.11 -8.43 -4.01
C VAL A 35 11.41 -9.74 -4.38
N THR A 36 10.13 -9.67 -4.77
CA THR A 36 9.28 -10.87 -4.94
C THR A 36 9.17 -11.35 -6.38
N SER A 37 9.33 -10.43 -7.35
CA SER A 37 8.97 -10.62 -8.76
C SER A 37 7.51 -11.06 -8.97
N GLN A 38 6.64 -10.75 -8.01
CA GLN A 38 5.25 -11.19 -8.04
C GLN A 38 4.36 -10.15 -8.75
N THR A 39 3.57 -10.61 -9.71
CA THR A 39 2.51 -9.81 -10.34
C THR A 39 1.32 -9.63 -9.39
N LEU A 40 0.41 -8.70 -9.70
CA LEU A 40 -0.84 -8.53 -8.94
C LEU A 40 -1.70 -9.82 -8.93
N GLY A 41 -1.61 -10.66 -9.96
CA GLY A 41 -2.30 -11.95 -10.03
C GLY A 41 -1.60 -13.08 -9.25
N GLY A 42 -0.54 -12.79 -8.50
CA GLY A 42 0.18 -13.79 -7.71
C GLY A 42 1.25 -14.57 -8.47
N THR A 43 1.33 -14.45 -9.79
CA THR A 43 2.35 -15.12 -10.62
C THR A 43 3.73 -14.54 -10.34
N ARG A 44 4.71 -15.39 -10.01
CA ARG A 44 6.13 -15.02 -9.85
C ARG A 44 6.85 -15.15 -11.20
N LEU A 45 7.45 -14.06 -11.70
CA LEU A 45 8.03 -14.03 -13.05
C LEU A 45 9.48 -14.53 -13.10
N TYR A 46 10.28 -14.25 -12.07
CA TYR A 46 11.71 -14.59 -12.04
C TYR A 46 12.07 -15.58 -10.94
N PRO A 47 13.08 -16.44 -11.16
CA PRO A 47 13.62 -17.31 -10.12
C PRO A 47 14.38 -16.48 -9.08
N VAL A 48 14.57 -17.04 -7.87
CA VAL A 48 15.12 -16.31 -6.71
C VAL A 48 16.48 -15.67 -7.00
N GLN A 49 17.36 -16.34 -7.75
CA GLN A 49 18.69 -15.81 -8.09
C GLN A 49 18.67 -14.54 -8.97
N ASN A 50 17.53 -14.24 -9.61
CA ASN A 50 17.35 -13.05 -10.45
C ASN A 50 16.53 -11.95 -9.75
N ARG A 51 16.18 -12.15 -8.48
CA ARG A 51 15.50 -11.14 -7.65
C ARG A 51 16.53 -10.35 -6.86
N LEU A 52 16.14 -9.17 -6.41
CA LEU A 52 16.98 -8.38 -5.51
C LEU A 52 16.67 -8.72 -4.07
N ASP A 53 17.70 -8.76 -3.23
CA ASP A 53 17.49 -8.70 -1.79
C ASP A 53 16.94 -7.32 -1.37
N ARG A 54 16.39 -7.26 -0.16
CA ARG A 54 15.73 -6.04 0.35
C ARG A 54 16.67 -4.85 0.46
N GLU A 55 17.92 -5.07 0.85
CA GLU A 55 18.92 -4.01 1.01
C GLU A 55 19.31 -3.44 -0.35
N THR A 56 19.60 -4.31 -1.33
CA THR A 56 19.91 -3.90 -2.69
C THR A 56 18.75 -3.12 -3.30
N ALA A 57 17.51 -3.61 -3.15
CA ALA A 57 16.32 -2.90 -3.63
C ALA A 57 16.14 -1.51 -2.96
N LEU A 58 16.38 -1.41 -1.65
CA LEU A 58 16.29 -0.15 -0.92
C LEU A 58 17.38 0.84 -1.37
N ARG A 59 18.62 0.38 -1.54
CA ARG A 59 19.75 1.22 -2.01
C ARG A 59 19.50 1.78 -3.40
N LEU A 60 18.87 1.02 -4.30
CA LEU A 60 18.48 1.50 -5.62
C LEU A 60 17.46 2.64 -5.56
N TRP A 61 16.58 2.65 -4.56
CA TRP A 61 15.58 3.70 -4.34
C TRP A 61 16.11 4.91 -3.54
N THR A 62 17.22 4.75 -2.82
CA THR A 62 17.78 5.79 -1.95
C THR A 62 19.15 6.27 -2.44
N GLU A 63 20.23 5.61 -2.04
CA GLU A 63 21.61 6.00 -2.31
C GLU A 63 21.92 6.07 -3.81
N ALA A 64 21.53 5.07 -4.60
CA ALA A 64 21.93 4.97 -5.99
C ALA A 64 21.24 6.02 -6.87
N ASN A 65 19.99 6.37 -6.55
CA ASN A 65 19.24 7.41 -7.26
C ASN A 65 19.86 8.80 -7.18
N THR A 66 20.68 9.07 -6.15
CA THR A 66 21.38 10.35 -6.01
C THR A 66 22.36 10.62 -7.14
N TRP A 67 22.78 9.59 -7.89
CA TRP A 67 23.62 9.78 -9.06
C TRP A 67 22.92 10.55 -10.17
N PHE A 68 21.65 10.25 -10.42
CA PHE A 68 20.86 10.86 -11.49
C PHE A 68 20.49 12.32 -11.21
N SER A 69 20.61 12.77 -9.96
CA SER A 69 20.35 14.15 -9.56
C SER A 69 21.60 14.95 -9.20
N ASN A 70 22.81 14.39 -9.35
CA ASN A 70 24.07 15.01 -8.91
C ASN A 70 24.08 15.38 -7.42
N GLU A 71 23.50 14.53 -6.58
CA GLU A 71 23.37 14.73 -5.13
C GLU A 71 24.08 13.63 -4.33
N GLN A 72 25.02 12.94 -4.95
CA GLN A 72 25.84 11.93 -4.28
C GLN A 72 26.53 12.56 -3.07
N GLY A 73 26.51 11.86 -1.94
CA GLY A 73 27.08 12.37 -0.68
C GLY A 73 26.24 13.42 0.04
N LYS A 74 25.18 13.97 -0.57
CA LYS A 74 24.26 14.93 0.08
C LYS A 74 23.08 14.27 0.77
N LYS A 75 22.53 13.18 0.22
CA LYS A 75 21.36 12.45 0.74
C LYS A 75 21.39 10.96 0.35
N GLY A 76 20.31 10.26 0.67
CA GLY A 76 20.09 8.86 0.29
C GLY A 76 20.54 7.84 1.34
N ARG A 77 21.18 8.28 2.44
CA ARG A 77 21.59 7.41 3.55
C ARG A 77 21.39 8.11 4.89
N ILE A 78 21.18 7.30 5.92
CA ILE A 78 21.31 7.76 7.31
C ILE A 78 22.82 7.81 7.63
N LYS A 79 23.44 8.96 7.41
CA LYS A 79 24.88 9.17 7.61
C LYS A 79 25.16 10.63 7.99
N ALA A 80 26.06 10.84 8.95
CA ALA A 80 26.50 12.18 9.32
C ALA A 80 27.04 12.95 8.09
N GLY A 81 26.66 14.23 8.00
CA GLY A 81 26.99 15.09 6.85
C GLY A 81 25.97 15.05 5.70
N GLN A 82 24.97 14.17 5.74
CA GLN A 82 23.86 14.18 4.79
C GLN A 82 22.64 14.94 5.34
N LEU A 83 21.73 15.33 4.44
CA LEU A 83 20.45 15.93 4.80
C LEU A 83 19.67 15.02 5.76
N ALA A 84 19.02 15.63 6.75
CA ALA A 84 18.12 14.95 7.67
C ALA A 84 16.75 14.69 7.02
N ASP A 85 16.77 13.94 5.93
CA ASP A 85 15.61 13.49 5.16
C ASP A 85 15.31 12.04 5.56
N LEU A 86 14.26 11.83 6.34
CA LEU A 86 13.95 10.54 6.97
C LEU A 86 12.48 10.18 6.75
N ALA A 87 12.23 8.88 6.57
CA ALA A 87 10.90 8.31 6.62
C ALA A 87 10.89 7.18 7.65
N LEU A 88 10.07 7.32 8.70
CA LEU A 88 9.75 6.21 9.59
C LEU A 88 8.62 5.41 8.96
N LEU A 89 8.77 4.09 8.90
CA LEU A 89 7.77 3.20 8.30
C LEU A 89 6.87 2.58 9.37
N SER A 90 5.66 2.20 8.98
CA SER A 90 4.66 1.56 9.86
C SER A 90 5.06 0.20 10.40
N ALA A 91 6.06 -0.45 9.79
CA ALA A 91 6.67 -1.68 10.27
C ALA A 91 8.09 -1.83 9.69
N ASP A 92 8.86 -2.78 10.23
CA ASP A 92 10.23 -3.04 9.79
C ASP A 92 10.25 -3.70 8.40
N TYR A 93 10.67 -2.92 7.40
CA TYR A 93 10.84 -3.36 6.02
C TYR A 93 11.75 -4.58 5.87
N PHE A 94 12.68 -4.86 6.79
CA PHE A 94 13.55 -6.03 6.69
C PHE A 94 12.94 -7.29 7.30
N ALA A 95 11.96 -7.16 8.19
CA ALA A 95 11.38 -8.27 8.94
C ALA A 95 9.96 -8.68 8.50
N VAL A 96 9.16 -7.77 7.93
CA VAL A 96 7.79 -8.10 7.51
C VAL A 96 7.76 -9.21 6.44
N PRO A 97 6.70 -10.02 6.35
CA PRO A 97 6.52 -10.95 5.23
C PRO A 97 6.62 -10.25 3.87
N GLU A 98 7.07 -10.96 2.83
CA GLU A 98 7.19 -10.40 1.47
C GLU A 98 5.89 -9.78 0.95
N SER A 99 4.75 -10.41 1.24
CA SER A 99 3.42 -9.93 0.88
C SER A 99 3.05 -8.59 1.53
N GLU A 100 3.63 -8.28 2.70
CA GLU A 100 3.32 -7.08 3.47
C GLU A 100 4.15 -5.86 3.06
N ILE A 101 5.20 -6.04 2.24
CA ILE A 101 6.06 -4.93 1.79
C ILE A 101 5.24 -3.82 1.11
N VAL A 102 4.25 -4.22 0.29
CA VAL A 102 3.41 -3.29 -0.47
C VAL A 102 2.50 -2.43 0.42
N HIS A 103 2.22 -2.90 1.64
CA HIS A 103 1.31 -2.26 2.60
C HIS A 103 2.03 -1.34 3.59
N LEU A 104 3.37 -1.34 3.60
CA LEU A 104 4.13 -0.39 4.40
C LEU A 104 3.83 1.06 3.99
N ARG A 105 3.83 1.96 4.96
CA ARG A 105 3.66 3.40 4.72
C ARG A 105 4.58 4.21 5.61
N SER A 106 4.79 5.47 5.25
CA SER A 106 5.47 6.40 6.15
C SER A 106 4.50 6.86 7.25
N VAL A 107 4.89 6.71 8.51
CA VAL A 107 4.16 7.23 9.67
C VAL A 107 4.70 8.60 10.11
N LEU A 108 5.94 8.91 9.74
CA LEU A 108 6.61 10.18 9.97
C LEU A 108 7.54 10.46 8.80
N THR A 109 7.46 11.67 8.24
CA THR A 109 8.43 12.17 7.27
C THR A 109 9.10 13.44 7.79
N VAL A 110 10.42 13.43 7.80
CA VAL A 110 11.27 14.56 8.13
C VAL A 110 11.99 14.99 6.86
N LEU A 111 11.99 16.29 6.56
CA LEU A 111 12.68 16.88 5.42
C LEU A 111 13.58 18.01 5.93
N GLY A 112 14.88 17.89 5.70
CA GLY A 112 15.88 18.85 6.17
C GLY A 112 15.80 19.10 7.69
N GLY A 113 15.49 18.06 8.47
CA GLY A 113 15.35 18.15 9.93
C GLY A 113 14.01 18.69 10.43
N ARG A 114 13.05 18.99 9.54
CA ARG A 114 11.70 19.44 9.91
C ARG A 114 10.67 18.35 9.65
N VAL A 115 9.80 18.10 10.61
CA VAL A 115 8.64 17.21 10.41
C VAL A 115 7.71 17.85 9.37
N VAL A 116 7.41 17.13 8.29
CA VAL A 116 6.52 17.58 7.21
C VAL A 116 5.29 16.69 7.05
N HIS A 117 5.34 15.48 7.61
CA HIS A 117 4.22 14.55 7.63
C HIS A 117 4.27 13.74 8.91
N GLY A 118 3.10 13.49 9.51
CA GLY A 118 2.94 12.65 10.69
C GLY A 118 1.57 12.01 10.67
N GLY A 119 1.54 10.70 10.85
CA GLY A 119 0.34 9.92 11.07
C GLY A 119 0.41 9.22 12.43
N GLU A 120 -0.72 8.66 12.87
CA GLU A 120 -0.82 7.98 14.17
C GLU A 120 -0.35 8.89 15.33
N GLU A 121 0.53 8.39 16.19
CA GLU A 121 1.15 9.10 17.31
C GLU A 121 2.03 10.30 16.89
N PHE A 122 2.45 10.37 15.62
CA PHE A 122 3.27 11.47 15.09
C PHE A 122 2.46 12.62 14.50
N GLY A 123 1.13 12.62 14.65
CA GLY A 123 0.26 13.72 14.21
C GLY A 123 0.59 15.09 14.84
N PRO A 124 0.67 15.22 16.17
CA PRO A 124 0.88 16.52 16.84
C PRO A 124 2.11 17.32 16.38
N PRO A 125 3.29 16.72 16.11
CA PRO A 125 4.45 17.48 15.62
C PRO A 125 4.39 17.85 14.13
N ALA A 126 3.41 17.36 13.37
CA ALA A 126 3.35 17.59 11.92
C ALA A 126 2.48 18.81 11.55
N PRO A 127 2.84 19.53 10.47
CA PRO A 127 1.99 20.59 9.95
C PRO A 127 0.66 20.02 9.44
N ALA A 128 -0.41 20.81 9.56
CA ALA A 128 -1.69 20.45 8.98
C ALA A 128 -1.55 20.35 7.44
N LEU A 129 -1.94 19.20 6.89
CA LEU A 129 -1.91 18.99 5.44
C LEU A 129 -3.06 19.76 4.77
N PRO A 130 -2.85 20.26 3.54
CA PRO A 130 -3.95 20.85 2.78
C PRO A 130 -5.06 19.82 2.53
N ALA A 131 -6.30 20.31 2.44
CA ALA A 131 -7.43 19.46 2.10
C ALA A 131 -7.20 18.78 0.73
N PRO A 132 -7.60 17.51 0.56
CA PRO A 132 -7.53 16.84 -0.74
C PRO A 132 -8.31 17.64 -1.79
N MET A 133 -7.69 17.86 -2.95
CA MET A 133 -8.33 18.51 -4.09
C MET A 133 -8.56 17.51 -5.23
N PRO A 134 -9.63 17.69 -6.03
CA PRO A 134 -10.74 18.64 -5.83
C PRO A 134 -11.65 18.21 -4.65
N ASP A 135 -12.55 19.10 -4.20
CA ASP A 135 -13.40 18.87 -3.00
C ASP A 135 -14.27 17.61 -3.10
N TRP A 136 -14.64 17.18 -4.31
CA TRP A 136 -15.39 15.94 -4.53
C TRP A 136 -14.53 14.67 -4.49
N SER A 137 -13.21 14.80 -4.33
CA SER A 137 -12.26 13.68 -4.38
C SER A 137 -12.67 12.58 -3.39
N PRO A 138 -12.74 11.31 -3.82
CA PRO A 138 -12.98 10.19 -2.92
C PRO A 138 -11.99 10.15 -1.74
N VAL A 139 -10.77 10.68 -1.93
CA VAL A 139 -9.76 10.77 -0.86
C VAL A 139 -10.21 11.65 0.30
N ALA A 140 -11.02 12.67 0.04
CA ALA A 140 -11.59 13.52 1.09
C ALA A 140 -12.60 12.75 1.98
N ARG A 141 -13.20 11.67 1.47
CA ARG A 141 -14.22 10.88 2.16
C ARG A 141 -13.71 9.55 2.70
N PHE A 142 -12.91 8.84 1.92
CA PHE A 142 -12.43 7.48 2.20
C PHE A 142 -10.93 7.43 2.55
N GLY A 143 -10.24 8.58 2.57
CA GLY A 143 -8.82 8.64 2.84
C GLY A 143 -7.93 8.23 1.66
N GLY A 144 -6.64 8.12 1.93
CA GLY A 144 -5.60 7.90 0.92
C GLY A 144 -5.41 6.43 0.53
N TYR A 145 -4.19 6.10 0.12
CA TYR A 145 -3.82 4.74 -0.28
C TYR A 145 -4.13 3.71 0.83
N TYR A 146 -4.61 2.54 0.40
CA TYR A 146 -5.14 1.42 1.18
C TYR A 146 -4.62 1.31 2.64
N ARG A 147 -5.53 1.37 3.60
CA ARG A 147 -5.29 1.01 5.01
C ARG A 147 -6.14 -0.21 5.38
N ALA A 148 -5.49 -1.35 5.60
CA ALA A 148 -6.19 -2.60 5.93
C ALA A 148 -7.14 -2.47 7.14
N ALA A 149 -6.72 -1.75 8.18
CA ALA A 149 -7.54 -1.51 9.38
C ALA A 149 -8.74 -0.56 9.14
N GLU A 150 -8.66 0.31 8.15
CA GLU A 150 -9.68 1.31 7.84
C GLU A 150 -10.81 0.71 6.99
N LEU A 151 -10.54 -0.38 6.25
CA LEU A 151 -11.55 -1.12 5.48
C LEU A 151 -12.61 -1.78 6.35
N GLN A 152 -12.24 -2.23 7.55
CA GLN A 152 -13.19 -2.79 8.51
C GLN A 152 -14.20 -1.72 8.95
N GLN A 153 -13.77 -0.46 9.07
CA GLN A 153 -14.63 0.69 9.37
C GLN A 153 -15.36 1.22 8.13
N ASP A 154 -14.75 1.23 6.95
CA ASP A 154 -15.37 1.74 5.72
C ASP A 154 -16.45 0.80 5.16
N GLN A 155 -16.37 -0.52 5.39
CA GLN A 155 -17.48 -1.45 5.12
C GLN A 155 -18.76 -1.02 5.85
N SER A 156 -18.65 -0.53 7.09
CA SER A 156 -19.78 0.00 7.85
C SER A 156 -20.33 1.32 7.28
N ARG A 157 -19.46 2.15 6.69
CA ARG A 157 -19.82 3.46 6.10
C ARG A 157 -20.42 3.37 4.71
N PHE A 158 -19.96 2.42 3.88
CA PHE A 158 -20.53 2.18 2.56
C PHE A 158 -21.98 1.70 2.65
N ALA A 159 -22.28 0.89 3.66
CA ALA A 159 -23.65 0.46 3.92
C ALA A 159 -24.58 1.61 4.35
N ALA A 160 -24.05 2.62 5.04
CA ALA A 160 -24.81 3.82 5.42
C ALA A 160 -24.99 4.82 4.26
N ALA A 161 -24.23 4.69 3.15
CA ALA A 161 -24.29 5.60 2.00
C ALA A 161 -25.31 5.19 0.93
N CYS A 162 -25.85 3.97 0.99
CA CYS A 162 -26.99 3.56 0.17
C CYS A 162 -28.22 4.34 0.63
N GLY A 163 -28.71 5.26 -0.21
CA GLY A 163 -29.78 6.24 0.09
C GLY A 163 -31.18 5.68 0.37
N CYS A 164 -31.31 4.60 1.12
CA CYS A 164 -32.58 4.00 1.55
C CYS A 164 -33.15 4.69 2.81
N GLY A 165 -32.99 6.02 2.91
CA GLY A 165 -33.57 6.84 3.97
C GLY A 165 -35.10 6.97 3.89
N GLN A 166 -35.77 6.21 3.03
CA GLN A 166 -37.23 6.07 2.97
C GLN A 166 -37.55 4.57 2.93
N GLY A 167 -38.08 4.05 4.04
CA GLY A 167 -38.30 2.62 4.25
C GLY A 167 -39.29 2.01 3.28
N CYS A 168 -38.89 0.95 2.58
CA CYS A 168 -39.80 0.07 1.86
C CYS A 168 -40.25 -1.05 2.80
N ALA A 169 -41.49 -0.97 3.29
CA ALA A 169 -42.05 -1.81 4.35
C ALA A 169 -42.38 -3.26 3.95
N VAL A 170 -41.66 -3.85 3.00
CA VAL A 170 -41.96 -5.21 2.52
C VAL A 170 -40.77 -6.17 2.64
N HIS A 171 -39.51 -5.74 2.50
CA HIS A 171 -38.33 -6.55 2.88
C HIS A 171 -37.12 -5.63 3.16
N GLY A 172 -36.93 -5.24 4.43
CA GLY A 172 -35.71 -4.60 4.87
C GLY A 172 -34.61 -5.65 5.02
N HIS A 173 -33.69 -5.73 4.07
CA HIS A 173 -32.44 -6.45 4.29
C HIS A 173 -31.32 -5.44 4.47
N ASP A 174 -30.68 -5.53 5.62
CA ASP A 174 -29.51 -4.75 5.95
C ASP A 174 -28.33 -5.29 5.12
N HIS A 175 -28.02 -4.61 4.03
CA HIS A 175 -26.89 -4.97 3.17
C HIS A 175 -25.55 -4.90 3.93
N ALA A 176 -25.43 -4.07 4.98
CA ALA A 176 -24.24 -4.06 5.83
C ALA A 176 -24.09 -5.41 6.54
N ALA A 177 -25.19 -5.86 7.15
CA ALA A 177 -25.24 -7.14 7.83
C ALA A 177 -25.01 -8.31 6.86
N ALA A 178 -25.57 -8.26 5.65
CA ALA A 178 -25.39 -9.29 4.63
C ALA A 178 -23.95 -9.37 4.09
N LEU A 179 -23.29 -8.22 3.86
CA LEU A 179 -21.92 -8.18 3.33
C LEU A 179 -20.88 -8.69 4.35
N GLY A 180 -21.17 -8.52 5.65
CA GLY A 180 -20.32 -8.99 6.75
C GLY A 180 -20.71 -10.38 7.31
N ALA A 181 -21.79 -10.98 6.84
CA ALA A 181 -22.26 -12.27 7.35
C ALA A 181 -21.48 -13.45 6.75
N ASN A 182 -21.08 -14.39 7.61
CA ASN A 182 -20.64 -15.71 7.17
C ASN A 182 -21.87 -16.53 6.76
N VAL A 183 -22.22 -16.46 5.48
CA VAL A 183 -23.33 -17.24 4.91
C VAL A 183 -22.78 -18.58 4.40
N PRO A 184 -23.42 -19.73 4.70
CA PRO A 184 -22.96 -21.05 4.27
C PRO A 184 -23.24 -21.29 2.77
N ALA A 185 -22.65 -20.48 1.90
CA ALA A 185 -22.88 -20.50 0.45
C ALA A 185 -22.40 -21.79 -0.24
N SER A 186 -21.62 -22.61 0.46
CA SER A 186 -21.16 -23.91 -0.03
C SER A 186 -22.19 -25.04 0.14
N ASP A 187 -23.25 -24.83 0.93
CA ASP A 187 -24.34 -25.79 1.10
C ASP A 187 -25.68 -25.15 0.74
N ALA A 188 -26.23 -25.57 -0.40
CA ALA A 188 -27.49 -25.04 -0.91
C ALA A 188 -28.67 -25.23 0.08
N ARG A 189 -28.68 -26.28 0.91
CA ARG A 189 -29.79 -26.52 1.85
C ARG A 189 -29.76 -25.56 3.03
N THR A 190 -28.58 -25.26 3.57
CA THR A 190 -28.44 -24.28 4.64
C THR A 190 -28.46 -22.85 4.11
N PHE A 191 -27.98 -22.61 2.90
CA PHE A 191 -28.07 -21.32 2.22
C PHE A 191 -29.52 -20.89 1.96
N TRP A 192 -30.38 -21.82 1.52
CA TRP A 192 -31.79 -21.53 1.21
C TRP A 192 -32.76 -21.87 2.34
N GLY A 193 -32.27 -22.38 3.47
CA GLY A 193 -33.07 -22.88 4.60
C GLY A 193 -33.83 -24.17 4.29
N SER A 194 -34.35 -24.83 5.34
CA SER A 194 -35.09 -26.10 5.24
C SER A 194 -36.37 -26.05 4.39
N PHE A 195 -36.81 -24.86 3.98
CA PHE A 195 -38.01 -24.61 3.17
C PHE A 195 -37.73 -23.93 1.83
N GLY A 196 -36.47 -23.87 1.36
CA GLY A 196 -36.08 -23.54 -0.02
C GLY A 196 -37.04 -22.65 -0.83
N CYS A 197 -36.98 -21.33 -0.62
CA CYS A 197 -37.51 -20.24 -1.44
C CYS A 197 -38.80 -20.49 -2.28
N GLY A 198 -39.94 -19.95 -1.80
CA GLY A 198 -41.18 -19.85 -2.57
C GLY A 198 -41.42 -18.57 -3.37
N CYS A 199 -40.38 -17.83 -3.81
CA CYS A 199 -40.57 -16.50 -4.42
C CYS A 199 -39.97 -16.28 -5.82
N TRP A 200 -39.52 -17.32 -6.54
CA TRP A 200 -39.03 -17.17 -7.93
C TRP A 200 -39.57 -18.21 -8.91
N ALA A 201 -40.82 -18.63 -8.73
CA ALA A 201 -41.57 -19.37 -9.74
C ALA A 201 -43.02 -18.88 -9.73
N VAL A 202 -43.31 -17.92 -10.63
CA VAL A 202 -44.61 -17.30 -11.00
C VAL A 202 -45.53 -16.89 -9.86
#